data_AF-A0A3P9CR20-F1
#
_entry.id   AF-A0A3P9CR20-F1
#
_cell.length_a   1.000
_cell.length_b   1.000
_cell.length_c   1.000
_cell.angle_alpha   90.00
_cell.angle_beta   90.00
_cell.angle_gamma   90.00
#
_symmetry.space_group_name_H-M   'P 1'
#
loop_
_entity.id
_entity.type
_entity.pdbx_description
1 polymer ?
#
loop_
_entity_poly.entity_id
_entity_poly.type
_entity_poly.pdbx_seq_one_letter_code
_entity_poly.pdbx_strand_id
1 'polypeptide(L)'
;MARTKQTARKSTGGKAPKKQLATKAARKSAPATGGVKKPHRYRPGTVALREIRHYQKSTELLIRKLPFQRLVREIAQDFKTDLRFQRHPAGSPHPRRGSLSCTLSYQQRLFQSHLTHTKSSLLYSYS
;
A
#
# COMPACT_ATOMS: atom_id res chain seq x y z
N MET A 1 -46.48 -32.30 25.82
CA MET A 1 -45.69 -31.50 26.79
C MET A 1 -44.22 -31.90 26.67
N ALA A 2 -43.35 -30.97 26.27
CA ALA A 2 -41.93 -31.25 26.04
C ALA A 2 -41.07 -30.74 27.21
N ARG A 3 -40.23 -31.62 27.76
CA ARG A 3 -39.34 -31.35 28.90
C ARG A 3 -38.21 -30.41 28.47
N THR A 4 -38.26 -29.16 28.91
CA THR A 4 -37.15 -28.21 28.75
C THR A 4 -36.07 -28.51 29.79
N LYS A 5 -34.88 -28.94 29.34
CA LYS A 5 -33.70 -29.01 30.21
C LYS A 5 -33.06 -27.63 30.26
N GLN A 6 -33.15 -26.97 31.42
CA GLN A 6 -32.35 -25.78 31.73
C GLN A 6 -30.89 -26.20 31.80
N THR A 7 -30.07 -25.76 30.85
CA THR A 7 -28.61 -25.89 30.96
C THR A 7 -28.09 -24.61 31.62
N ALA A 8 -27.36 -24.76 32.72
CA ALA A 8 -26.73 -23.64 33.39
C ALA A 8 -25.67 -23.02 32.44
N ARG A 9 -25.96 -21.83 31.92
CA ARG A 9 -24.93 -20.97 31.32
C ARG A 9 -24.13 -20.34 32.46
N LYS A 10 -22.80 -20.46 32.39
CA LYS A 10 -21.88 -19.68 33.25
C LYS A 10 -22.08 -18.20 32.93
N SER A 11 -22.66 -17.44 33.86
CA SER A 11 -22.56 -15.99 33.84
C SER A 11 -21.17 -15.62 34.36
N THR A 12 -20.30 -15.13 33.49
CA THR A 12 -19.13 -14.38 33.96
C THR A 12 -19.64 -13.07 34.52
N GLY A 13 -19.86 -13.04 35.84
CA GLY A 13 -20.18 -11.84 36.60
C GLY A 13 -19.18 -10.74 36.28
N GLY A 14 -19.71 -9.56 35.98
CA GLY A 14 -18.93 -8.36 35.72
C GLY A 14 -17.93 -8.11 36.84
N LYS A 15 -16.68 -7.85 36.47
CA LYS A 15 -15.60 -7.54 37.41
C LYS A 15 -15.97 -6.26 38.17
N ALA A 16 -16.12 -6.34 39.49
CA ALA A 16 -16.36 -5.16 40.33
C ALA A 16 -15.21 -4.13 40.18
N PRO A 17 -15.50 -2.81 40.21
CA PRO A 17 -14.46 -1.80 40.07
C PRO A 17 -13.59 -1.76 41.33
N LYS A 18 -12.35 -2.27 41.23
CA LYS A 18 -11.36 -2.17 42.31
C LYS A 18 -10.62 -0.83 42.22
N LYS A 19 -10.56 -0.15 43.36
CA LYS A 19 -9.79 1.07 43.66
C LYS A 19 -8.33 0.93 43.17
N GLN A 20 -7.86 1.89 42.36
CA GLN A 20 -6.52 1.87 41.77
C GLN A 20 -5.46 2.21 42.82
N LEU A 21 -4.65 1.21 43.18
CA LEU A 21 -3.31 1.41 43.70
C LEU A 21 -2.35 1.04 42.58
N ALA A 22 -1.39 1.93 42.30
CA ALA A 22 -0.49 1.85 41.16
C ALA A 22 0.30 0.53 41.12
N THR A 23 -0.17 -0.43 40.34
CA THR A 23 0.57 -1.65 40.03
C THR A 23 1.39 -1.42 38.79
N LYS A 24 2.71 -1.30 38.99
CA LYS A 24 3.78 -1.43 38.00
C LYS A 24 3.42 -2.49 36.95
N ALA A 25 3.33 -2.08 35.68
CA ALA A 25 2.92 -2.96 34.59
C ALA A 25 3.94 -4.07 34.36
N ALA A 26 3.75 -5.21 35.02
CA ALA A 26 4.36 -6.46 34.62
C ALA A 26 3.81 -6.80 33.23
N ARG A 27 4.66 -6.66 32.20
CA ARG A 27 4.36 -7.11 30.85
C ARG A 27 3.96 -8.58 30.93
N LYS A 28 2.83 -8.94 30.30
CA LYS A 28 2.35 -10.32 30.21
C LYS A 28 3.45 -11.21 29.63
N SER A 29 4.20 -11.90 30.49
CA SER A 29 4.95 -13.08 30.10
C SER A 29 3.95 -14.18 29.75
N ALA A 30 4.34 -15.01 28.78
CA ALA A 30 3.53 -16.04 28.13
C ALA A 30 2.63 -16.84 29.08
N PRO A 31 1.47 -17.36 28.61
CA PRO A 31 0.68 -18.29 29.40
C PRO A 31 1.54 -19.51 29.75
N ALA A 32 1.82 -19.69 31.04
CA ALA A 32 2.36 -20.94 31.56
C ALA A 32 1.29 -22.01 31.38
N THR A 33 1.65 -23.12 30.73
CA THR A 33 0.83 -24.29 30.41
C THR A 33 -0.20 -24.12 29.27
N GLY A 34 0.12 -24.74 28.13
CA GLY A 34 -0.71 -24.80 26.93
C GLY A 34 0.09 -24.44 25.69
N GLY A 35 0.46 -25.44 24.87
CA GLY A 35 1.38 -25.31 23.74
C GLY A 35 1.14 -24.05 22.89
N VAL A 36 2.23 -23.35 22.57
CA VAL A 36 2.22 -22.12 21.77
C VAL A 36 1.42 -22.38 20.49
N LYS A 37 0.28 -21.68 20.34
CA LYS A 37 -0.51 -21.74 19.10
C LYS A 37 0.41 -21.39 17.94
N LYS A 38 0.48 -22.28 16.95
CA LYS A 38 1.28 -22.06 15.73
C LYS A 38 0.91 -20.68 15.15
N PRO A 39 1.89 -19.88 14.71
CA PRO A 39 1.62 -18.62 14.02
C PRO A 39 0.65 -18.86 12.87
N HIS A 40 -0.41 -18.05 12.81
CA HIS A 40 -1.40 -18.17 11.76
C HIS A 40 -0.75 -17.82 10.41
N ARG A 41 -0.70 -18.79 9.49
CA ARG A 41 -0.24 -18.59 8.11
C ARG A 41 -1.44 -18.60 7.17
N TYR A 42 -1.57 -17.54 6.37
CA TYR A 42 -2.61 -17.47 5.35
C TYR A 42 -2.38 -18.48 4.22
N ARG A 43 -3.46 -18.95 3.60
CA ARG A 43 -3.40 -19.76 2.38
C ARG A 43 -2.78 -18.93 1.24
N PRO A 44 -2.02 -19.55 0.32
CA PRO A 44 -1.52 -18.84 -0.86
C PRO A 44 -2.67 -18.14 -1.59
N GLY A 45 -2.40 -16.95 -2.14
CA GLY A 45 -3.41 -16.10 -2.78
C GLY A 45 -4.25 -15.22 -1.85
N THR A 46 -4.40 -15.56 -0.56
CA THR A 46 -5.22 -14.78 0.37
C THR A 46 -4.68 -13.36 0.59
N VAL A 47 -3.35 -13.25 0.77
CA VAL A 47 -2.68 -11.96 0.97
C VAL A 47 -2.70 -11.14 -0.33
N ALA A 48 -2.42 -11.78 -1.46
CA ALA A 48 -2.45 -11.13 -2.77
C ALA A 48 -3.82 -10.52 -3.11
N LEU A 49 -4.92 -11.25 -2.89
CA LEU A 49 -6.28 -10.73 -3.13
C LEU A 49 -6.63 -9.56 -2.19
N ARG A 50 -6.09 -9.55 -0.97
CA ARG A 50 -6.26 -8.43 -0.04
C ARG A 50 -5.51 -7.19 -0.52
N GLU A 51 -4.27 -7.35 -0.99
CA GLU A 51 -3.46 -6.26 -1.54
C GLU A 51 -4.06 -5.70 -2.83
N ILE A 52 -4.53 -6.55 -3.75
CA ILE A 52 -5.22 -6.11 -4.98
C ILE A 52 -6.43 -5.24 -4.65
N ARG A 53 -7.29 -5.67 -3.71
CA ARG A 53 -8.46 -4.87 -3.30
C ARG A 53 -8.06 -3.56 -2.62
N HIS A 54 -6.99 -3.56 -1.83
CA HIS A 54 -6.48 -2.36 -1.16
C HIS A 54 -5.97 -1.31 -2.17
N TYR A 55 -5.16 -1.73 -3.14
CA TYR A 55 -4.59 -0.82 -4.15
C TYR A 55 -5.58 -0.40 -5.23
N GLN A 56 -6.65 -1.17 -5.48
CA GLN A 56 -7.72 -0.74 -6.36
C GLN A 56 -8.66 0.28 -5.70
N LYS A 57 -8.76 0.26 -4.36
CA LYS A 57 -9.59 1.19 -3.59
C LYS A 57 -8.87 2.49 -3.28
N SER A 58 -7.58 2.41 -2.98
CA SER A 58 -6.72 3.56 -2.73
C SER A 58 -6.02 4.02 -4.01
N THR A 59 -5.38 5.18 -3.97
CA THR A 59 -4.57 5.73 -5.08
C THR A 59 -3.17 6.08 -4.62
N GLU A 60 -2.67 5.38 -3.58
CA GLU A 60 -1.33 5.60 -3.06
C GLU A 60 -0.24 5.12 -4.03
N LEU A 61 0.90 5.82 -4.05
CA LEU A 61 2.01 5.44 -4.91
C LEU A 61 2.66 4.15 -4.39
N LEU A 62 2.74 3.14 -5.26
CA LEU A 62 3.37 1.86 -4.96
C LEU A 62 4.90 1.97 -4.78
N ILE A 63 5.50 2.99 -5.39
CA ILE A 63 6.93 3.29 -5.31
C ILE A 63 7.13 4.52 -4.43
N ARG A 64 8.14 4.46 -3.54
CA ARG A 64 8.49 5.60 -2.67
C ARG A 64 8.84 6.83 -3.51
N LYS A 65 8.33 7.99 -3.10
CA LYS A 65 8.50 9.27 -3.84
C LYS A 65 9.96 9.67 -4.04
N LEU A 66 10.78 9.59 -2.99
CA LEU A 66 12.16 10.09 -3.01
C LEU A 66 13.11 9.33 -3.96
N PRO A 67 13.21 7.99 -3.95
CA PRO A 67 14.09 7.28 -4.87
C PRO A 67 13.67 7.47 -6.34
N PHE A 68 12.36 7.46 -6.63
CA PHE A 68 11.87 7.73 -7.99
C PHE A 68 12.20 9.16 -8.44
N GLN A 69 12.04 10.14 -7.55
CA GLN A 69 12.42 11.53 -7.84
C GLN A 69 13.92 11.69 -8.13
N ARG A 70 14.80 10.97 -7.41
CA ARG A 70 16.25 11.00 -7.66
C ARG A 70 16.58 10.44 -9.04
N LEU A 71 16.02 9.28 -9.38
CA LEU A 71 16.21 8.64 -10.69
C LEU A 71 15.78 9.55 -11.85
N VAL A 72 14.61 10.20 -11.73
CA VAL A 72 14.13 11.12 -12.77
C VAL A 72 15.07 12.32 -12.95
N ARG A 73 15.67 12.81 -11.86
CA ARG A 73 16.63 13.93 -11.93
C ARG A 73 17.97 13.52 -12.53
N GLU A 74 18.44 12.33 -12.20
CA GLU A 74 19.65 11.74 -12.77
C GLU A 74 19.55 11.67 -14.30
N ILE A 75 18.50 11.01 -14.81
CA ILE A 75 18.25 10.90 -16.25
C ILE A 75 18.07 12.27 -16.91
N ALA A 76 17.35 13.19 -16.26
CA ALA A 76 17.10 14.51 -16.83
C ALA A 76 18.37 15.38 -16.95
N GLN A 77 19.32 15.21 -16.02
CA GLN A 77 20.58 15.93 -16.03
C GLN A 77 21.41 15.60 -17.27
N ASP A 78 21.33 14.36 -17.76
CA ASP A 78 22.04 13.90 -18.96
C ASP A 78 21.56 14.61 -20.24
N PHE A 79 20.34 15.16 -20.24
CA PHE A 79 19.79 15.89 -21.39
C PHE A 79 19.94 17.41 -21.28
N LYS A 80 19.73 17.99 -20.09
CA LYS A 80 19.82 19.44 -19.88
C LYS A 80 20.05 19.78 -18.41
N THR A 81 21.09 20.58 -18.14
CA THR A 81 21.59 20.85 -16.78
C THR A 81 20.72 21.77 -15.91
N ASP A 82 19.80 22.55 -16.51
CA ASP A 82 19.02 23.59 -15.82
C ASP A 82 17.51 23.27 -15.70
N LEU A 83 17.14 21.99 -15.71
CA LEU A 83 15.74 21.59 -15.61
C LEU A 83 15.17 21.79 -14.20
N ARG A 84 14.18 22.68 -14.08
CA ARG A 84 13.46 22.95 -12.83
C ARG A 84 12.16 22.13 -12.76
N PHE A 85 12.09 21.23 -11.79
CA PHE A 85 10.89 20.42 -11.53
C PHE A 85 9.93 21.13 -10.56
N GLN A 86 8.72 21.43 -11.01
CA GLN A 86 7.64 21.96 -10.17
C GLN A 86 7.11 20.88 -9.22
N ARG A 87 6.85 21.23 -7.96
CA ARG A 87 6.23 20.32 -6.99
C ARG A 87 4.72 20.51 -7.04
N HIS A 88 3.98 19.44 -7.28
CA HIS A 88 2.53 19.44 -7.08
C HIS A 88 2.20 19.09 -5.62
N PRO A 89 1.22 19.76 -5.01
CA PRO A 89 0.84 19.52 -3.63
C PRO A 89 0.36 18.08 -3.45
N ALA A 90 0.86 17.42 -2.40
CA ALA A 90 0.48 16.08 -2.04
C ALA A 90 -0.99 16.11 -1.55
N GLY A 91 -1.90 15.62 -2.38
CA GLY A 91 -3.34 15.63 -2.06
C GLY A 91 -4.22 16.24 -3.15
N SER A 92 -3.67 16.68 -4.28
CA SER A 92 -4.49 17.01 -5.45
C SER A 92 -5.38 15.80 -5.80
N PRO A 93 -6.71 15.97 -5.89
CA PRO A 93 -7.62 14.89 -6.22
C PRO A 93 -7.16 14.21 -7.51
N HIS A 94 -6.85 12.92 -7.45
CA HIS A 94 -6.58 12.16 -8.66
C HIS A 94 -7.83 12.24 -9.54
N PRO A 95 -7.69 12.55 -10.84
CA PRO A 95 -8.84 12.57 -11.72
C PRO A 95 -9.49 11.19 -11.70
N ARG A 96 -10.82 11.15 -11.61
CA ARG A 96 -11.59 9.91 -11.76
C ARG A 96 -11.16 9.22 -13.06
N ARG A 97 -11.05 7.89 -12.98
CA ARG A 97 -10.64 6.97 -14.05
C ARG A 97 -11.21 7.45 -15.40
N GLY A 98 -10.35 8.07 -16.22
CA GLY A 98 -10.74 8.72 -17.47
C GLY A 98 -9.99 10.03 -17.79
N SER A 99 -9.40 10.71 -16.81
CA SER A 99 -8.52 11.87 -17.07
C SER A 99 -7.06 11.50 -16.77
N LEU A 100 -6.29 11.35 -17.85
CA LEU A 100 -4.84 11.18 -17.82
C LEU A 100 -4.22 12.44 -17.23
N SER A 101 -4.01 12.46 -15.92
CA SER A 101 -3.35 13.56 -15.21
C SER A 101 -1.99 13.87 -15.85
N CYS A 102 -1.86 15.14 -16.22
CA CYS A 102 -0.92 15.75 -17.17
C CYS A 102 0.58 15.68 -16.81
N THR A 103 0.97 15.06 -15.69
CA THR A 103 2.36 15.12 -15.19
C THR A 103 3.14 13.83 -15.42
N LEU A 104 2.45 12.69 -15.54
CA LEU A 104 3.02 11.44 -16.05
C LEU A 104 2.80 11.29 -17.55
N SER A 105 1.77 11.93 -18.13
CA SER A 105 1.55 11.89 -19.57
C SER A 105 2.62 12.64 -20.36
N TYR A 106 3.19 13.74 -19.85
CA TYR A 106 4.25 14.48 -20.55
C TYR A 106 5.58 13.71 -20.56
N GLN A 107 5.94 13.08 -19.44
CA GLN A 107 7.12 12.20 -19.36
C GLN A 107 6.95 10.91 -20.17
N GLN A 108 5.75 10.31 -20.15
CA GLN A 108 5.46 9.12 -20.96
C GLN A 108 5.33 9.44 -22.46
N ARG A 109 4.89 10.65 -22.83
CA ARG A 109 4.82 11.14 -24.21
C ARG A 109 6.20 11.52 -24.79
N LEU A 110 7.09 12.12 -24.00
CA LEU A 110 8.48 12.39 -24.40
C LEU A 110 9.29 11.09 -24.55
N PHE A 111 9.06 10.10 -23.69
CA PHE A 111 9.67 8.78 -23.84
C PHE A 111 9.16 8.05 -25.09
N GLN A 112 7.86 8.18 -25.41
CA GLN A 112 7.27 7.62 -26.63
C GLN A 112 7.73 8.35 -27.90
N SER A 113 7.97 9.66 -27.89
CA SER A 113 8.46 10.40 -29.07
C SER A 113 9.91 10.07 -29.44
N HIS A 114 10.78 9.76 -28.47
CA HIS A 114 12.14 9.30 -28.75
C HIS A 114 12.17 7.87 -29.35
N LEU A 115 11.21 7.01 -28.99
CA LEU A 115 11.08 5.66 -29.55
C LEU A 115 10.54 5.64 -31.00
N THR A 116 9.78 6.67 -31.41
CA THR A 116 9.24 6.77 -32.78
C THR A 116 10.24 7.37 -33.77
N HIS A 117 11.14 8.26 -33.33
CA HIS A 117 12.22 8.78 -34.20
C HIS A 117 13.28 7.72 -34.54
N THR A 118 13.60 6.84 -33.59
CA THR A 118 14.59 5.76 -33.80
C THR A 118 14.04 4.60 -34.64
N LYS A 119 12.72 4.38 -34.66
CA LYS A 119 12.08 3.42 -35.58
C LYS A 119 11.89 3.99 -36.99
N SER A 120 11.65 5.31 -37.12
CA SER A 120 11.53 5.98 -38.42
C SER A 120 12.87 6.02 -39.18
N SER A 121 14.00 6.25 -38.49
CA SER A 121 15.32 6.24 -39.14
C SER A 121 15.77 4.86 -39.61
N LEU A 122 15.33 3.78 -38.95
CA LEU A 122 15.62 2.41 -39.37
C LEU A 122 14.75 1.95 -40.55
N LEU A 123 13.56 2.51 -40.73
CA LEU A 123 12.70 2.22 -41.89
C LEU A 123 13.04 3.06 -43.13
N TYR A 124 13.78 4.17 -42.98
CA TYR A 124 14.26 4.98 -44.12
C TYR A 124 15.67 4.59 -44.61
N SER A 125 16.36 3.68 -43.90
CA SER A 125 17.66 3.11 -44.33
C SER A 125 17.53 1.72 -44.95
N TYR A 126 16.29 1.25 -45.18
CA TYR A 126 15.95 -0.03 -45.84
C TYR A 126 14.91 0.20 -46.96
N SER A 127 15.14 1.23 -47.78
CA SER A 127 14.54 1.40 -49.11
C SER A 127 15.59 2.00 -50.05
#